data_AF-A0A495ET62-F1
#
_entry.id   AF-A0A495ET62-F1
#
_cell.length_a   1.000
_cell.length_b   1.000
_cell.length_c   1.000
_cell.angle_alpha   90.00
_cell.angle_beta   90.00
_cell.angle_gamma   90.00
#
_symmetry.space_group_name_H-M   'P 1'
#
loop_
_entity.id
_entity.type
_entity.pdbx_description
1 polymer ?
#
loop_
_entity_poly.entity_id
_entity_poly.type
_entity_poly.pdbx_seq_one_letter_code
_entity_poly.pdbx_strand_id
1 'polypeptide(L)' 'MDPHDWGRALALALTRLAEQIAPEGSDDIHTLLVGRDLHLKISDEPAGVTIRVSAENVANPG' A
#
# COMPACT_ATOMS: atom_id res chain seq x y z
N MET A 1 -3.38 -15.14 15.05
CA MET A 1 -3.25 -13.89 14.26
C MET A 1 -4.45 -13.03 14.64
N ASP A 2 -4.23 -11.86 15.23
CA ASP A 2 -5.32 -10.99 15.66
C ASP A 2 -5.82 -10.18 14.43
N PRO A 3 -7.14 -10.13 14.15
CA PRO A 3 -7.67 -9.28 13.07
C PRO A 3 -7.23 -7.81 13.16
N HIS A 4 -6.93 -7.29 14.35
CA HIS A 4 -6.39 -5.96 14.54
C HIS A 4 -4.98 -5.79 13.94
N ASP A 5 -4.17 -6.84 13.90
CA ASP A 5 -2.83 -6.81 13.29
C ASP A 5 -2.91 -6.55 11.77
N TRP A 6 -3.98 -7.02 11.14
CA TRP A 6 -4.22 -6.88 9.70
C TRP A 6 -4.62 -5.45 9.35
N GLY A 7 -5.53 -4.87 10.14
CA GLY A 7 -5.93 -3.47 9.99
C GLY A 7 -4.74 -2.52 10.16
N ARG A 8 -3.88 -2.80 11.15
CA ARG A 8 -2.66 -2.02 11.39
C ARG A 8 -1.64 -2.19 10.25
N ALA A 9 -1.43 -3.40 9.75
CA ALA A 9 -0.51 -3.65 8.64
C ALA A 9 -0.96 -2.95 7.34
N LEU A 10 -2.27 -2.94 7.06
CA LEU A 10 -2.84 -2.24 5.91
C LEU A 10 -2.68 -0.71 6.05
N ALA A 11 -3.01 -0.14 7.21
CA ALA A 11 -2.84 1.29 7.47
C ALA A 11 -1.37 1.72 7.26
N LEU A 12 -0.42 0.93 7.77
CA LEU A 12 1.01 1.21 7.59
C LEU A 12 1.45 1.15 6.13
N ALA A 13 0.96 0.17 5.36
CA ALA A 13 1.28 0.07 3.94
C ALA A 13 0.74 1.25 3.13
N LEU A 14 -0.47 1.73 3.45
CA LEU A 14 -1.07 2.92 2.83
C LEU A 14 -0.30 4.20 3.19
N THR A 15 0.10 4.39 4.45
CA THR A 15 0.92 5.52 4.87
C THR A 15 2.24 5.57 4.08
N ARG A 16 2.94 4.44 3.97
CA ARG A 16 4.19 4.34 3.20
C ARG A 16 4.01 4.61 1.71
N LEU A 17 2.88 4.20 1.14
CA LEU A 17 2.56 4.49 -0.26
C LEU A 17 2.32 6.00 -0.45
N ALA A 18 1.58 6.64 0.46
CA ALA A 18 1.34 8.08 0.43
C ALA A 18 2.66 8.87 0.52
N GLU A 19 3.57 8.49 1.42
CA GLU A 19 4.91 9.08 1.55
C GLU A 19 5.76 8.93 0.27
N GLN A 20 5.65 7.79 -0.42
CA GLN A 20 6.37 7.56 -1.69
C GLN A 20 5.83 8.38 -2.85
N ILE A 21 4.51 8.56 -2.91
CA ILE A 21 3.82 9.31 -3.97
C ILE A 21 3.99 10.82 -3.79
N ALA A 22 4.06 11.27 -2.54
CA ALA A 22 4.10 12.67 -2.15
C ALA A 22 5.14 12.87 -1.04
N PRO A 23 6.44 12.80 -1.36
CA PRO A 23 7.48 13.18 -0.41
C PRO A 23 7.27 14.64 0.01
N GLU A 24 7.55 14.95 1.28
CA GLU A 24 7.15 16.16 2.01
C GLU A 24 7.02 17.45 1.16
N GLY A 25 5.84 18.07 1.19
CA GLY A 25 5.53 19.33 0.51
C GLY A 25 4.53 19.24 -0.66
N SER A 26 3.95 18.06 -0.93
CA SER A 26 2.88 17.90 -1.91
C SER A 26 1.51 17.94 -1.20
N ASP A 27 0.81 19.06 -1.36
CA ASP A 27 -0.48 19.31 -0.69
C ASP A 27 -1.64 18.42 -1.18
N ASP A 28 -1.40 17.49 -2.12
CA ASP A 28 -2.52 16.88 -2.86
C ASP A 28 -2.38 15.39 -3.16
N ILE A 29 -2.02 14.60 -2.14
CA ILE A 29 -2.13 13.14 -2.13
C ILE A 29 -3.52 12.69 -2.60
N HIS A 30 -4.57 13.42 -2.21
CA HIS A 30 -5.94 13.14 -2.63
C HIS A 30 -6.06 13.19 -4.16
N THR A 31 -5.60 14.26 -4.80
CA THR A 31 -5.59 14.40 -6.27
C THR A 31 -4.73 13.33 -6.96
N LEU A 32 -3.64 12.88 -6.34
CA LEU A 32 -2.76 11.85 -6.91
C LEU A 32 -3.37 10.44 -6.88
N LEU A 33 -4.27 10.15 -5.94
CA LEU A 33 -4.86 8.83 -5.74
C LEU A 33 -6.31 8.73 -6.21
N VAL A 34 -7.05 9.83 -6.26
CA VAL A 34 -8.45 9.83 -6.72
C VAL A 34 -8.54 9.30 -8.16
N GLY A 35 -9.43 8.33 -8.35
CA GLY A 35 -9.67 7.71 -9.65
C GLY A 35 -8.61 6.72 -10.11
N ARG A 36 -7.58 6.45 -9.29
CA ARG A 36 -6.61 5.38 -9.55
C ARG A 36 -6.99 4.11 -8.79
N ASP A 37 -6.77 2.97 -9.42
CA ASP A 37 -6.91 1.69 -8.76
C ASP A 37 -5.73 1.47 -7.79
N LEU A 38 -6.06 1.08 -6.56
CA LEU A 38 -5.09 0.60 -5.61
C LEU A 38 -5.02 -0.93 -5.69
N HIS A 39 -3.84 -1.44 -6.02
CA HIS A 39 -3.59 -2.87 -6.06
C HIS A 39 -3.06 -3.33 -4.70
N LEU A 40 -3.78 -4.29 -4.11
CA LEU A 40 -3.41 -4.94 -2.85
C LEU A 40 -2.90 -6.36 -3.14
N LYS A 41 -1.66 -6.66 -2.74
CA LYS A 41 -1.11 -8.01 -2.75
C LYS A 41 -0.81 -8.45 -1.32
N ILE A 42 -1.42 -9.56 -0.92
CA ILE A 42 -1.15 -10.24 0.34
C ILE A 42 -0.40 -11.52 0.01
N SER A 43 0.70 -11.79 0.71
CA SER A 43 1.52 -12.98 0.49
C SER A 43 1.92 -13.58 1.83
N ASP A 44 1.84 -14.91 1.94
CA ASP A 44 2.34 -15.65 3.09
C ASP A 44 3.83 -15.94 2.87
N GLU A 45 4.68 -15.39 3.72
CA GLU A 45 6.14 -15.54 3.66
C GLU A 45 6.65 -16.21 4.94
N PRO A 46 7.86 -16.80 4.94
CA PRO A 46 8.41 -17.46 6.13
C PRO A 46 8.51 -16.55 7.37
N ALA A 47 8.57 -15.23 7.18
CA ALA A 47 8.61 -14.22 8.23
C ALA A 47 7.22 -13.73 8.68
N GLY A 48 6.15 -14.26 8.09
CA GLY A 48 4.76 -13.86 8.32
C GLY A 48 4.08 -13.33 7.05
N VAL A 49 2.94 -12.67 7.23
CA VAL A 49 2.16 -12.13 6.11
C VAL A 49 2.73 -10.78 5.68
N THR A 50 3.03 -10.66 4.39
CA THR A 50 3.43 -9.41 3.74
C THR A 50 2.22 -8.77 3.06
N ILE A 51 1.99 -7.49 3.34
CA ILE A 51 0.99 -6.66 2.66
C ILE A 51 1.72 -5.61 1.81
N ARG A 52 1.46 -5.61 0.50
CA ARG A 52 1.95 -4.61 -0.45
C ARG A 52 0.78 -3.87 -1.08
N VAL A 53 0.85 -2.55 -1.09
CA VAL A 53 -0.11 -1.67 -1.75
C VAL A 53 0.62 -0.84 -2.80
N SER A 54 0.05 -0.72 -3.99
CA SER A 54 0.61 0.09 -5.09
C SER A 54 -0.49 0.81 -5.86
N ALA A 55 -0.18 2.01 -6.35
CA ALA A 55 -1.06 2.80 -7.23
C ALA A 55 -0.73 2.62 -8.73
N GLU A 56 0.25 1.79 -9.05
CA GLU A 56 0.56 1.34 -10.40
C GLU A 56 0.03 -0.09 -10.59
N ASN A 57 -0.43 -0.40 -11.80
CA ASN A 57 -0.67 -1.77 -12.20
C ASN A 57 0.70 -2.48 -12.23
N VAL A 58 1.06 -3.15 -11.14
CA VAL A 58 2.26 -3.98 -11.09
C VAL A 58 2.02 -5.14 -12.04
N ALA A 59 2.40 -4.96 -13.29
CA ALA A 59 2.53 -6.07 -14.22
C ALA A 59 3.47 -7.09 -13.56
N ASN A 60 2.92 -8.27 -13.29
CA ASN A 60 3.64 -9.38 -12.69
C ASN A 60 4.92 -9.63 -13.53
N PRO A 61 6.15 -9.50 -12.99
CA PRO A 61 7.31 -10.00 -13.71
C PRO A 61 7.16 -11.53 -13.75
N GLY A 62 7.01 -12.06 -14.96
CA GLY A 62 6.86 -13.49 -15.23
C GLY A 62 8.09 -14.30 -14.84
#